data_AF-A0A2I0JKD8-F1
#
_entry.id   AF-A0A2I0JKD8-F1
#
_cell.length_a   1.000
_cell.length_b   1.000
_cell.length_c   1.000
_cell.angle_alpha   90.00
_cell.angle_beta   90.00
_cell.angle_gamma   90.00
#
_symmetry.space_group_name_H-M   'P 1'
#
loop_
_entity.id
_entity.type
_entity.pdbx_description
1 polymer ?
#
loop_
_entity_poly.entity_id
_entity_poly.type
_entity_poly.pdbx_seq_one_letter_code
_entity_poly.pdbx_strand_id
1 'polypeptide(L)'
;MVNAIGSYYTVPGAVRNYNYGQAGKALNVDLLKNPDAVATDPVLTFKTALWFWMTPQAAKPSSHQVITGQWKPTGSDSASGRVPGYGLITNIINGKVECGKGRNSFVESRIGFYKRYADMLKVGYGSNLDCYNQRPYA
;
A
#
# COMPACT_ATOMS: atom_id res chain seq x y z
N MET A 1 -0.23 6.03 4.75
CA MET A 1 0.23 6.28 3.37
C MET A 1 1.51 7.08 3.34
N VAL A 2 1.68 8.10 4.18
CA VAL A 2 2.96 8.83 4.33
C VAL A 2 4.16 7.88 4.41
N ASN A 3 4.15 6.83 5.24
CA ASN A 3 5.26 5.84 5.28
C ASN A 3 5.46 4.98 4.00
N ALA A 4 4.50 4.91 3.08
CA ALA A 4 4.63 4.17 1.81
C ALA A 4 5.25 5.03 0.68
N ILE A 5 5.17 6.35 0.82
CA ILE A 5 5.69 7.36 -0.12
C ILE A 5 6.76 8.26 0.50
N GLY A 6 7.01 8.20 1.81
CA GLY A 6 7.95 9.08 2.50
C GLY A 6 7.81 8.98 4.03
N SER A 7 8.64 8.14 4.66
CA SER A 7 8.95 8.31 6.08
C SER A 7 10.31 9.00 6.22
N TYR A 8 10.24 10.15 6.88
CA TYR A 8 11.29 11.05 7.35
C TYR A 8 12.62 10.38 7.72
N TYR A 9 13.70 11.03 7.27
CA TYR A 9 15.10 11.01 7.70
C TYR A 9 15.61 9.72 8.37
N THR A 10 16.46 8.92 7.69
CA THR A 10 17.71 8.28 8.24
C THR A 10 18.32 7.05 7.51
N VAL A 11 17.99 6.64 6.27
CA VAL A 11 18.73 5.45 5.67
C VAL A 11 19.11 5.57 4.18
N PRO A 12 20.32 6.01 3.78
CA PRO A 12 20.71 6.12 2.36
C PRO A 12 20.57 4.81 1.57
N GLY A 13 20.02 4.88 0.35
CA GLY A 13 20.15 3.84 -0.68
C GLY A 13 18.92 2.97 -0.97
N ALA A 14 18.57 2.87 -2.25
CA ALA A 14 17.75 1.85 -2.93
C ALA A 14 16.21 1.96 -2.92
N VAL A 15 15.48 1.93 -1.79
CA VAL A 15 14.00 1.78 -1.88
C VAL A 15 13.26 3.11 -2.13
N ARG A 16 13.80 4.24 -1.66
CA ARG A 16 13.15 5.57 -1.78
C ARG A 16 13.12 6.12 -3.20
N ASN A 17 14.19 5.95 -3.96
CA ASN A 17 14.33 6.59 -5.27
C ASN A 17 13.35 6.02 -6.31
N TYR A 18 12.96 4.75 -6.18
CA TYR A 18 12.04 4.11 -7.13
C TYR A 18 10.65 4.74 -7.13
N ASN A 19 10.01 4.88 -5.95
CA ASN A 19 8.66 5.43 -5.85
C ASN A 19 8.61 6.92 -6.18
N TYR A 20 9.56 7.72 -5.69
CA TYR A 20 9.63 9.15 -6.03
C TYR A 20 9.83 9.36 -7.53
N GLY A 21 10.72 8.58 -8.17
CA GLY A 21 10.94 8.67 -9.61
C GLY A 21 9.70 8.30 -10.43
N GLN A 22 9.00 7.23 -10.08
CA GLN A 22 7.79 6.81 -10.81
C GLN A 22 6.61 7.73 -10.59
N ALA A 23 6.35 8.12 -9.33
CA ALA A 23 5.31 9.07 -8.99
C ALA A 23 5.58 10.42 -9.65
N GLY A 24 6.83 10.89 -9.59
CA GLY A 24 7.25 12.15 -10.20
C GLY A 24 7.05 12.15 -11.71
N LYS A 25 7.44 11.07 -12.39
CA LYS A 25 7.18 10.91 -13.83
C LYS A 25 5.68 10.90 -14.14
N ALA A 26 4.87 10.20 -13.36
CA ALA A 26 3.42 10.12 -13.57
C ALA A 26 2.69 11.46 -13.31
N LEU A 27 3.22 12.26 -12.38
CA LEU A 27 2.64 13.54 -11.97
C LEU A 27 3.28 14.76 -12.64
N ASN A 28 4.28 14.54 -13.49
CA ASN A 28 5.10 15.57 -14.13
C ASN A 28 5.77 16.53 -13.12
N VAL A 29 6.37 15.98 -12.06
CA VAL A 29 7.11 16.70 -11.01
C VAL A 29 8.42 15.96 -10.72
N ASP A 30 9.55 16.68 -10.64
CA ASP A 30 10.85 16.05 -10.31
C ASP A 30 11.00 15.79 -8.80
N LEU A 31 10.37 14.71 -8.38
CA LEU A 31 10.38 14.22 -7.01
C LEU A 31 11.71 13.56 -6.58
N LEU A 32 12.60 13.24 -7.54
CA LEU A 32 13.95 12.77 -7.20
C LEU A 32 14.83 13.93 -6.75
N LYS A 33 14.69 15.09 -7.39
CA LYS A 33 15.42 16.30 -7.03
C LYS A 33 14.82 17.04 -5.84
N ASN A 34 13.48 17.01 -5.69
CA ASN A 34 12.79 17.70 -4.60
C ASN A 34 11.76 16.78 -3.90
N PRO A 35 12.22 15.80 -3.09
CA PRO A 35 11.32 14.90 -2.38
C PRO A 35 10.50 15.60 -1.28
N ASP A 36 11.04 16.67 -0.68
CA ASP A 36 10.37 17.43 0.40
C ASP A 36 9.09 18.13 -0.06
N ALA A 37 8.90 18.29 -1.39
CA ALA A 37 7.65 18.78 -1.96
C ALA A 37 6.44 17.91 -1.55
N VAL A 38 6.61 16.60 -1.38
CA VAL A 38 5.55 15.69 -0.93
C VAL A 38 5.10 15.99 0.49
N ALA A 39 5.98 16.54 1.33
CA ALA A 39 5.70 16.88 2.72
C ALA A 39 5.16 18.31 2.92
N THR A 40 5.31 19.18 1.92
CA THR A 40 5.04 20.62 2.02
C THR A 40 3.91 21.11 1.13
N ASP A 41 3.65 20.44 -0.01
CA ASP A 41 2.49 20.71 -0.87
C ASP A 41 1.39 19.66 -0.62
N PRO A 42 0.26 20.05 0.00
CA PRO A 42 -0.81 19.11 0.34
C PRO A 42 -1.46 18.47 -0.89
N VAL A 43 -1.57 19.18 -2.02
CA VAL A 43 -2.14 18.62 -3.25
C VAL A 43 -1.20 17.54 -3.79
N LEU A 44 0.10 17.79 -3.79
CA LEU A 44 1.10 16.82 -4.19
C LEU A 44 1.16 15.62 -3.24
N THR A 45 0.99 15.83 -1.93
CA THR A 45 0.86 14.75 -0.93
C THR A 45 -0.27 13.80 -1.31
N PHE A 46 -1.46 14.32 -1.59
CA PHE A 46 -2.60 13.47 -1.96
C PHE A 46 -2.45 12.83 -3.34
N LYS A 47 -1.88 13.55 -4.32
CA LYS A 47 -1.62 13.00 -5.66
C LYS A 47 -0.67 11.80 -5.60
N THR A 48 0.40 11.88 -4.82
CA THR A 48 1.35 10.76 -4.66
C THR A 48 0.74 9.58 -3.94
N ALA A 49 -0.11 9.83 -2.93
CA ALA A 49 -0.86 8.78 -2.23
C ALA A 49 -1.84 8.05 -3.15
N LEU A 50 -2.60 8.79 -3.96
CA LEU A 50 -3.51 8.25 -4.96
C LEU A 50 -2.75 7.52 -6.06
N TRP A 51 -1.64 8.07 -6.54
CA TRP A 51 -0.78 7.39 -7.52
C TRP A 51 -0.37 5.99 -7.02
N PHE A 52 0.13 5.89 -5.78
CA PHE A 52 0.51 4.60 -5.19
C PHE A 52 -0.70 3.65 -5.09
N TRP A 53 -1.87 4.16 -4.70
CA TRP A 53 -3.09 3.38 -4.56
C TRP A 53 -3.59 2.80 -5.89
N MET A 54 -3.46 3.57 -6.97
CA MET A 54 -4.01 3.27 -8.30
C MET A 54 -3.03 2.50 -9.20
N THR A 55 -1.73 2.52 -8.90
CA THR A 55 -0.69 2.02 -9.81
C THR A 55 -0.20 0.62 -9.40
N PRO A 56 -0.41 -0.42 -10.23
CA PRO A 56 0.22 -1.72 -10.03
C PRO A 56 1.76 -1.60 -10.07
N GLN A 57 2.45 -2.39 -9.25
CA GLN A 57 3.91 -2.35 -9.15
C GLN A 57 4.49 -3.76 -9.26
N ALA A 58 5.12 -4.05 -10.40
CA ALA A 58 5.64 -5.38 -10.72
C ALA A 58 4.58 -6.48 -10.53
N ALA A 59 4.82 -7.45 -9.65
CA ALA A 59 3.88 -8.54 -9.34
C ALA A 59 2.69 -8.11 -8.47
N LYS A 60 2.72 -6.91 -7.88
CA LYS A 60 1.65 -6.40 -7.02
C LYS A 60 0.55 -5.78 -7.88
N PRO A 61 -0.73 -6.19 -7.71
CA PRO A 61 -1.84 -5.42 -8.28
C PRO A 61 -1.94 -4.05 -7.60
N SER A 62 -2.71 -3.14 -8.18
CA SER A 62 -3.04 -1.90 -7.47
C SER A 62 -3.97 -2.19 -6.29
N SER A 63 -3.87 -1.37 -5.23
CA SER A 63 -4.81 -1.48 -4.10
C SER A 63 -6.25 -1.22 -4.56
N HIS A 64 -6.42 -0.33 -5.53
CA HIS A 64 -7.70 -0.05 -6.17
C HIS A 64 -8.33 -1.29 -6.83
N GLN A 65 -7.58 -2.04 -7.64
CA GLN A 65 -8.10 -3.25 -8.28
C GLN A 65 -8.52 -4.32 -7.27
N VAL A 66 -7.81 -4.41 -6.13
CA VAL A 66 -8.16 -5.35 -5.06
C VAL A 66 -9.48 -4.96 -4.40
N ILE A 67 -9.62 -3.71 -3.95
CA ILE A 67 -10.82 -3.29 -3.19
C ILE A 67 -12.09 -3.20 -4.06
N THR A 68 -11.93 -2.99 -5.37
CA THR A 68 -13.04 -2.93 -6.34
C THR A 68 -13.38 -4.29 -6.96
N GLY A 69 -12.71 -5.37 -6.56
CA GLY A 69 -12.98 -6.73 -7.04
C GLY A 69 -12.52 -7.00 -8.47
N GLN A 70 -11.67 -6.15 -9.05
CA GLN A 70 -11.13 -6.32 -10.40
C GLN A 70 -9.95 -7.28 -10.45
N TRP A 71 -9.19 -7.40 -9.34
CA TRP A 71 -8.07 -8.33 -9.25
C TRP A 71 -8.55 -9.74 -8.89
N LYS A 72 -8.02 -10.75 -9.60
CA LYS A 72 -8.22 -12.16 -9.32
C LYS A 72 -6.88 -12.81 -8.97
N PRO A 73 -6.79 -13.64 -7.91
CA PRO A 73 -5.56 -14.34 -7.57
C PRO A 73 -5.05 -15.20 -8.71
N THR A 74 -3.75 -15.12 -8.98
CA THR A 74 -3.06 -16.13 -9.81
C THR A 74 -2.85 -17.41 -9.00
N GLY A 75 -2.43 -18.49 -9.66
CA GLY A 75 -2.04 -19.72 -8.94
C GLY A 75 -0.93 -19.48 -7.90
N SER A 76 0.03 -18.58 -8.20
CA SER A 76 1.09 -18.19 -7.26
C SER A 76 0.55 -17.41 -6.06
N ASP A 77 -0.45 -16.55 -6.27
CA ASP A 77 -1.11 -15.81 -5.19
C ASP A 77 -1.87 -16.75 -4.27
N SER A 78 -2.68 -17.64 -4.83
CA SER A 78 -3.41 -18.65 -4.06
C SER A 78 -2.47 -19.54 -3.24
N ALA A 79 -1.37 -20.03 -3.84
CA ALA A 79 -0.35 -20.81 -3.14
C ALA A 79 0.39 -20.00 -2.04
N SER A 80 0.39 -18.68 -2.16
CA SER A 80 0.96 -17.75 -1.18
C SER A 80 -0.05 -17.29 -0.12
N GLY A 81 -1.28 -17.81 -0.14
CA GLY A 81 -2.38 -17.39 0.73
C GLY A 81 -2.91 -15.98 0.42
N ARG A 82 -2.51 -15.36 -0.69
CA ARG A 82 -2.93 -14.01 -1.08
C ARG A 82 -4.31 -14.07 -1.71
N VAL A 83 -5.30 -13.54 -1.00
CA VAL A 83 -6.72 -13.54 -1.39
C VAL A 83 -7.28 -12.10 -1.40
N PRO A 84 -8.34 -11.80 -2.15
CA PRO A 84 -8.89 -10.45 -2.23
C PRO A 84 -9.40 -9.98 -0.85
N GLY A 85 -9.02 -8.76 -0.47
CA GLY A 85 -9.42 -8.15 0.80
C GLY A 85 -8.43 -7.11 1.31
N TYR A 86 -8.78 -6.46 2.43
CA TYR A 86 -7.95 -5.40 3.02
C TYR A 86 -6.57 -5.90 3.49
N GLY A 87 -6.47 -7.18 3.84
CA GLY A 87 -5.21 -7.84 4.15
C GLY A 87 -4.22 -7.81 2.99
N LEU A 88 -4.68 -8.10 1.77
CA LEU A 88 -3.81 -8.04 0.59
C LEU A 88 -3.34 -6.60 0.30
N ILE A 89 -4.19 -5.61 0.56
CA ILE A 89 -3.80 -4.18 0.45
C ILE A 89 -2.68 -3.87 1.45
N THR A 90 -2.75 -4.38 2.67
CA THR A 90 -1.64 -4.27 3.64
C THR A 90 -0.36 -4.94 3.13
N ASN A 91 -0.49 -6.11 2.49
CA ASN A 91 0.65 -6.81 1.88
C ASN A 91 1.27 -6.02 0.71
N ILE A 92 0.46 -5.38 -0.13
CA ILE A 92 0.93 -4.48 -1.20
C ILE A 92 1.74 -3.32 -0.63
N ILE A 93 1.21 -2.67 0.43
CA ILE A 93 1.80 -1.48 1.05
C ILE A 93 3.12 -1.80 1.76
N ASN A 94 3.17 -2.83 2.63
CA ASN A 94 4.35 -3.09 3.45
C ASN A 94 4.51 -4.56 3.87
N GLY A 95 4.12 -5.50 3.00
CA GLY A 95 4.04 -6.92 3.34
C GLY A 95 5.34 -7.54 3.86
N LYS A 96 6.51 -7.13 3.35
CA LYS A 96 7.81 -7.65 3.82
C LYS A 96 8.05 -7.41 5.31
N VAL A 97 7.49 -6.32 5.83
CA VAL A 97 7.59 -5.97 7.25
C VAL A 97 6.44 -6.60 8.04
N GLU A 98 5.21 -6.54 7.51
CA GLU A 98 3.99 -6.73 8.31
C GLU A 98 3.24 -8.05 8.11
N CYS A 99 3.44 -8.75 6.98
CA CYS A 99 2.64 -9.91 6.59
C CYS A 99 3.41 -11.23 6.67
N GLY A 100 2.69 -12.34 6.83
CA GLY A 100 3.27 -13.69 6.88
C GLY A 100 4.05 -13.99 8.17
N LYS A 101 3.78 -13.25 9.25
CA LYS A 101 4.49 -13.33 10.55
C LYS A 101 3.53 -13.50 11.72
N GLY A 102 2.29 -13.92 11.46
CA GLY A 102 1.24 -13.99 12.46
C GLY A 102 0.69 -12.61 12.87
N ARG A 103 -0.15 -12.63 13.90
CA ARG A 103 -0.82 -11.44 14.44
C ARG A 103 0.17 -10.43 14.98
N ASN A 104 0.04 -9.16 14.59
CA ASN A 104 0.92 -8.08 15.05
C ASN A 104 0.21 -6.73 15.09
N SER A 105 0.76 -5.81 15.88
CA SER A 105 0.16 -4.48 16.14
C SER A 105 0.10 -3.58 14.91
N PHE A 106 1.01 -3.72 13.94
CA PHE A 106 1.01 -2.91 12.72
C PHE A 106 -0.23 -3.22 11.86
N VAL A 107 -0.48 -4.50 11.60
CA VAL A 107 -1.65 -4.95 10.83
C VAL A 107 -2.95 -4.66 11.58
N GLU A 108 -2.99 -4.90 12.90
CA GLU A 108 -4.15 -4.57 13.74
C GLU A 108 -4.50 -3.07 13.71
N SER A 109 -3.49 -2.20 13.76
CA SER A 109 -3.69 -0.75 13.64
C SER A 109 -4.34 -0.37 12.31
N ARG A 110 -3.88 -0.96 11.19
CA ARG A 110 -4.50 -0.73 9.87
C ARG A 110 -5.94 -1.20 9.83
N ILE A 111 -6.22 -2.40 10.34
CA ILE A 111 -7.58 -2.96 10.42
C ILE A 111 -8.48 -2.07 11.28
N GLY A 112 -7.97 -1.55 12.40
CA GLY A 112 -8.71 -0.66 13.29
C GLY A 112 -9.17 0.61 12.60
N PHE A 113 -8.29 1.29 11.85
CA PHE A 113 -8.67 2.46 11.05
C PHE A 113 -9.67 2.10 9.95
N TYR A 114 -9.45 0.99 9.25
CA TYR A 114 -10.37 0.55 8.20
C TYR A 114 -11.78 0.30 8.72
N LYS A 115 -11.93 -0.44 9.82
CA LYS A 115 -13.23 -0.69 10.47
C LYS A 115 -13.89 0.61 10.90
N ARG A 116 -13.14 1.50 11.58
CA ARG A 116 -13.66 2.79 12.02
C ARG A 116 -14.24 3.61 10.86
N TYR A 117 -13.54 3.69 9.73
CA TYR A 117 -14.03 4.45 8.57
C TYR A 117 -15.17 3.75 7.83
N ALA A 118 -15.14 2.42 7.73
CA ALA A 118 -16.23 1.65 7.17
C ALA A 118 -17.53 1.81 7.99
N ASP A 119 -17.43 1.85 9.33
CA ASP A 119 -18.55 2.12 10.23
C ASP A 119 -19.14 3.52 10.01
N MET A 120 -18.28 4.54 9.91
CA MET A 120 -18.71 5.92 9.62
C MET A 120 -19.43 6.02 8.27
N LEU A 121 -18.97 5.27 7.27
CA LEU A 121 -19.55 5.22 5.92
C LEU A 121 -20.73 4.23 5.81
N LYS A 122 -21.04 3.48 6.87
CA LYS A 122 -22.09 2.45 6.91
C LYS A 122 -21.96 1.38 5.83
N VAL A 123 -20.73 0.92 5.59
CA VAL A 123 -20.43 -0.17 4.64
C VAL A 123 -19.83 -1.36 5.35
N GLY A 124 -20.06 -2.56 4.81
CA GLY A 124 -19.45 -3.78 5.34
C GLY A 124 -17.92 -3.78 5.16
N TYR A 125 -17.20 -4.45 6.07
CA TYR A 125 -15.74 -4.54 6.01
C TYR A 125 -15.25 -5.46 4.88
N GLY A 126 -16.10 -6.41 4.45
CA GLY A 126 -15.68 -7.54 3.64
C GLY A 126 -14.89 -8.58 4.44
N SER A 127 -14.33 -9.55 3.73
CA SER A 127 -13.53 -10.65 4.30
C SER A 127 -12.03 -10.40 4.13
N ASN A 128 -11.20 -11.27 4.71
CA ASN A 128 -9.74 -11.28 4.54
C ASN A 128 -9.09 -9.95 4.93
N LEU A 129 -9.39 -9.48 6.15
CA LEU A 129 -8.93 -8.17 6.63
C LEU A 129 -7.45 -8.14 7.01
N ASP A 130 -6.88 -9.31 7.36
CA ASP A 130 -5.49 -9.43 7.77
C ASP A 130 -4.62 -10.09 6.68
N CYS A 131 -3.31 -9.96 6.88
CA CYS A 131 -2.30 -10.65 6.08
C CYS A 131 -1.38 -11.53 6.95
N TYR A 132 -1.87 -12.01 8.10
CA TYR A 132 -1.02 -12.71 9.09
C TYR A 132 -0.32 -13.92 8.50
N ASN A 133 -1.02 -14.63 7.62
CA ASN A 133 -0.55 -15.86 7.00
C ASN A 133 -0.30 -15.72 5.48
N GLN A 134 -0.37 -14.51 4.94
CA GLN A 134 -0.09 -14.26 3.53
C GLN A 134 1.40 -14.09 3.32
N ARG A 135 1.99 -14.84 2.38
CA ARG A 135 3.40 -14.63 2.01
C ARG A 135 3.56 -13.24 1.36
N PRO A 136 4.54 -12.43 1.82
CA PRO A 136 4.80 -11.12 1.22
C PRO A 136 5.07 -11.20 -0.27
N TYR A 137 4.65 -10.19 -1.03
CA TYR A 137 5.19 -9.98 -2.38
C TYR A 137 6.70 -9.73 -2.32
N ALA A 138 7.43 -10.35 -3.25
CA ALA A 138 8.89 -10.20 -3.40
C ALA A 138 9.29 -8.80 -3.87
#